data_AF-A0A1I4ZVM1-F1
#
_entry.id   AF-A0A1I4ZVM1-F1
#
_cell.length_a   1.000
_cell.length_b   1.000
_cell.length_c   1.000
_cell.angle_alpha   90.00
_cell.angle_beta   90.00
_cell.angle_gamma   90.00
#
_symmetry.space_group_name_H-M   'P 1'
#
loop_
_entity.id
_entity.type
_entity.pdbx_description
1 polymer ?
#
loop_
_entity_poly.entity_id
_entity_poly.type
_entity_poly.pdbx_seq_one_letter_code
_entity_poly.pdbx_strand_id
1 'polypeptide(L)'
;MVDFAEMKSVKRDFGDHILRAGLLHGPSGFATANTVKAAIANSGANAHAVSIGYKIVDGKETDTLAIRIHVTQKLAASISPKQNLFPKDINGHPTDIIAPFDNFAISGDSGSLVVGKDTAHAVGLYFAGPQSGVYGVANDIGSVLSELEIALVLGSA
;
A
#
# COMPACT_ATOMS: atom_id res chain seq x y z
N MET A 1 9.13 8.28 23.51
CA MET A 1 9.10 6.87 23.10
C MET A 1 7.82 6.73 22.28
N VAL A 2 7.92 6.38 20.99
CA VAL A 2 6.73 6.29 20.11
C VAL A 2 5.95 5.04 20.49
N ASP A 3 4.64 5.18 20.73
CA ASP A 3 3.78 4.05 21.06
C ASP A 3 3.36 3.31 19.77
N PHE A 4 3.70 2.02 19.68
CA PHE A 4 3.33 1.17 18.55
C PHE A 4 1.81 0.98 18.44
N ALA A 5 1.06 1.04 19.54
CA ALA A 5 -0.40 0.92 19.52
C ALA A 5 -1.04 2.14 18.85
N GLU A 6 -0.56 3.34 19.19
CA GLU A 6 -0.95 4.60 18.56
C GLU A 6 -0.66 4.59 17.05
N MET A 7 0.57 4.21 16.66
CA MET A 7 0.96 4.08 15.24
C MET A 7 0.06 3.12 14.45
N LYS A 8 -0.37 2.00 15.06
CA LYS A 8 -1.33 1.06 14.43
C LYS A 8 -2.68 1.69 14.20
N SER A 9 -3.19 2.49 15.13
CA SER A 9 -4.45 3.22 14.97
C SER A 9 -4.33 4.24 13.83
N VAL A 10 -3.27 5.04 13.82
CA VAL A 10 -3.05 6.04 12.76
C VAL A 10 -2.93 5.38 11.38
N LYS A 11 -2.20 4.26 11.28
CA LYS A 11 -2.10 3.47 10.04
C LYS A 11 -3.46 2.97 9.57
N ARG A 12 -4.28 2.46 10.47
CA ARG A 12 -5.62 1.95 10.13
C ARG A 12 -6.50 3.08 9.61
N ASP A 13 -6.62 4.16 10.37
CA ASP A 13 -7.55 5.25 10.06
C ASP A 13 -7.14 5.97 8.76
N PHE A 14 -5.83 6.16 8.54
CA PHE A 14 -5.31 6.74 7.29
C PHE A 14 -5.41 5.78 6.10
N GLY A 15 -5.16 4.48 6.32
CA GLY A 15 -5.35 3.44 5.31
C GLY A 15 -6.80 3.40 4.82
N ASP A 16 -7.76 3.43 5.75
CA ASP A 16 -9.19 3.48 5.42
C ASP A 16 -9.55 4.71 4.59
N HIS A 17 -8.97 5.87 4.90
CA HIS A 17 -9.19 7.09 4.14
C HIS A 17 -8.67 6.98 2.69
N ILE A 18 -7.43 6.52 2.50
CA ILE A 18 -6.83 6.36 1.16
C ILE A 18 -7.55 5.29 0.35
N LEU A 19 -7.88 4.15 0.96
CA LEU A 19 -8.55 3.04 0.27
C LEU A 19 -9.99 3.41 -0.12
N ARG A 20 -10.72 4.14 0.73
CA ARG A 20 -12.05 4.67 0.37
C ARG A 20 -11.98 5.68 -0.77
N ALA A 21 -10.97 6.56 -0.77
CA ALA A 21 -10.75 7.48 -1.88
C ALA A 21 -10.43 6.71 -3.19
N GLY A 22 -9.64 5.65 -3.11
CA GLY A 22 -9.38 4.74 -4.23
C GLY A 22 -10.63 4.01 -4.75
N LEU A 23 -11.54 3.58 -3.86
CA LEU A 23 -12.82 2.97 -4.26
C LEU A 23 -13.72 3.97 -5.00
N LEU A 24 -13.78 5.23 -4.57
CA LEU A 24 -14.60 6.27 -5.19
C LEU A 24 -14.09 6.70 -6.57
N HIS A 25 -12.80 6.53 -6.84
CA HIS A 25 -12.15 6.94 -8.08
C HIS A 25 -11.74 5.77 -9.00
N GLY A 26 -12.04 4.53 -8.59
CA GLY A 26 -11.65 3.29 -9.26
C GLY A 26 -10.24 2.83 -8.87
N PRO A 27 -9.98 1.50 -8.79
CA PRO A 27 -8.67 0.98 -8.46
C PRO A 27 -7.64 1.47 -9.48
N SER A 28 -6.64 2.20 -9.01
CA SER A 28 -5.52 2.63 -9.83
C SER A 28 -4.67 1.42 -10.14
N GLY A 29 -4.84 0.84 -11.33
CA GLY A 29 -3.89 -0.14 -11.85
C GLY A 29 -2.49 0.47 -11.88
N PHE A 30 -1.46 -0.36 -11.69
CA PHE A 30 -0.07 0.04 -11.92
C PHE A 30 0.07 0.54 -13.37
N ALA A 31 0.06 1.85 -13.57
CA ALA A 31 0.25 2.49 -14.85
C ALA A 31 1.54 3.33 -14.77
N THR A 32 2.61 2.83 -15.38
CA THR A 32 3.83 3.61 -15.55
C THR A 32 3.54 4.75 -16.51
N ALA A 33 3.57 5.99 -16.01
CA ALA A 33 3.42 7.16 -16.85
C ALA A 33 4.75 7.49 -17.53
N ASN A 34 4.81 7.37 -18.86
CA ASN A 34 6.03 7.62 -19.63
C ASN A 34 6.34 9.12 -19.84
N THR A 35 5.53 10.04 -19.29
CA THR A 35 5.76 11.48 -19.36
C THR A 35 5.35 12.18 -18.05
N VAL A 36 6.01 13.31 -17.75
CA VAL A 36 5.67 14.17 -16.58
C VAL A 36 4.21 14.63 -16.61
N LYS A 37 3.69 14.97 -17.79
CA LYS A 37 2.29 15.40 -17.97
C LYS A 37 1.30 14.28 -17.60
N ALA A 38 1.54 13.05 -18.06
CA ALA A 38 0.71 11.90 -17.73
C ALA A 38 0.85 11.52 -16.25
N ALA A 39 2.04 11.63 -15.68
CA ALA A 39 2.29 11.38 -14.27
C ALA A 39 1.49 12.32 -13.37
N ILE A 40 1.50 13.62 -13.68
CA ILE A 40 0.70 14.63 -12.99
C ILE A 40 -0.80 14.37 -13.16
N ALA A 41 -1.26 14.08 -14.38
CA ALA A 41 -2.69 13.81 -14.63
C ALA A 41 -3.23 12.62 -13.82
N ASN A 42 -2.40 11.59 -13.62
CA ASN A 42 -2.77 10.37 -12.89
C ASN A 42 -2.49 10.45 -11.38
N SER A 43 -1.96 11.57 -10.87
CA SER A 43 -1.49 11.66 -9.48
C SER A 43 -2.58 11.74 -8.41
N GLY A 44 -3.85 11.90 -8.80
CA GLY A 44 -4.99 12.00 -7.88
C GLY A 44 -5.29 10.73 -7.08
N ALA A 45 -4.79 9.57 -7.52
CA ALA A 45 -4.91 8.29 -6.83
C ALA A 45 -3.56 7.56 -6.75
N ASN A 46 -2.47 8.34 -6.59
CA ASN A 46 -1.11 7.83 -6.65
C ASN A 46 -0.75 6.90 -5.47
N ALA A 47 -1.46 6.96 -4.34
CA ALA A 47 -1.24 6.06 -3.21
C ALA A 47 -2.10 4.79 -3.32
N HIS A 48 -1.52 3.64 -3.00
CA HIS A 48 -2.22 2.35 -3.04
C HIS A 48 -2.10 1.53 -1.74
N ALA A 49 -1.16 1.85 -0.86
CA ALA A 49 -1.01 1.17 0.42
C ALA A 49 -0.41 2.07 1.51
N VAL A 50 -0.68 1.72 2.76
CA VAL A 50 -0.16 2.38 3.96
C VAL A 50 0.42 1.33 4.90
N SER A 51 1.63 1.57 5.40
CA SER A 51 2.31 0.68 6.35
C SER A 51 3.06 1.48 7.42
N ILE A 52 3.61 0.78 8.41
CA ILE A 52 4.47 1.34 9.45
C ILE A 52 5.86 0.79 9.25
N GLY A 53 6.87 1.65 9.30
CA GLY A 53 8.25 1.20 9.31
C GLY A 53 9.22 2.37 9.40
N TYR A 54 10.51 2.07 9.41
CA TYR A 54 11.53 3.11 9.47
C TYR A 54 11.61 3.93 8.19
N LYS A 55 11.90 5.22 8.29
CA LYS A 55 12.03 6.09 7.13
C LYS A 55 13.21 5.62 6.27
N ILE A 56 13.06 5.62 4.95
CA ILE A 56 14.11 5.30 4.00
C ILE A 56 14.66 6.61 3.40
N VAL A 57 15.98 6.78 3.45
CA VAL A 57 16.70 7.91 2.85
C VAL A 57 17.88 7.35 2.07
N ASP A 58 18.01 7.71 0.79
CA ASP A 58 19.05 7.21 -0.11
C ASP A 58 19.18 5.69 -0.14
N GLY A 59 18.03 5.00 -0.13
CA GLY A 59 17.94 3.54 -0.14
C GLY A 59 18.28 2.86 1.19
N LYS A 60 18.55 3.63 2.26
CA LYS A 60 18.88 3.11 3.59
C LYS A 60 17.77 3.39 4.58
N GLU A 61 17.39 2.37 5.34
CA GLU A 61 16.54 2.58 6.52
C GLU A 61 17.27 3.43 7.56
N THR A 62 16.53 4.35 8.15
CA THR A 62 16.98 5.19 9.27
C THR A 62 16.44 4.61 10.58
N ASP A 63 16.70 5.28 11.71
CA ASP A 63 16.11 4.97 13.02
C ASP A 63 14.78 5.71 13.27
N THR A 64 14.31 6.50 12.30
CA THR A 64 13.08 7.28 12.42
C THR A 64 11.86 6.44 12.03
N LEU A 65 11.03 6.05 12.99
CA LEU A 65 9.77 5.35 12.70
C LEU A 65 8.77 6.30 12.00
N ALA A 66 8.13 5.86 10.92
CA ALA A 66 7.27 6.67 10.08
C ALA A 66 6.04 5.90 9.56
N ILE A 67 5.00 6.66 9.18
CA ILE A 67 3.88 6.16 8.39
C ILE A 67 4.32 6.17 6.93
N ARG A 68 4.49 4.98 6.36
CA ARG A 68 4.95 4.79 4.98
C ARG A 68 3.75 4.76 4.04
N ILE A 69 3.75 5.65 3.05
CA ILE A 69 2.74 5.77 2.00
C ILE A 69 3.35 5.23 0.71
N HIS A 70 2.80 4.14 0.21
CA HIS A 70 3.27 3.49 -1.02
C HIS A 70 2.53 4.06 -2.21
N VAL A 71 3.32 4.54 -3.19
CA VAL A 71 2.80 5.22 -4.37
C VAL A 71 3.12 4.47 -5.65
N THR A 72 2.29 4.61 -6.68
CA THR A 72 2.49 4.01 -8.02
C THR A 72 3.50 4.79 -8.87
N GLN A 73 3.91 5.98 -8.43
CA GLN A 73 5.05 6.73 -8.96
C GLN A 73 5.49 7.83 -7.99
N LYS A 74 6.80 8.06 -7.85
CA LYS A 74 7.31 9.16 -7.02
C LYS A 74 7.40 10.45 -7.83
N LEU A 75 6.56 11.42 -7.51
CA LEU A 75 6.58 12.75 -8.11
C LEU A 75 7.30 13.75 -7.21
N ALA A 76 8.18 14.56 -7.78
CA ALA A 76 8.84 15.62 -7.03
C ALA A 76 7.81 16.68 -6.59
N ALA A 77 7.95 17.21 -5.37
CA ALA A 77 7.00 18.16 -4.82
C ALA A 77 6.87 19.45 -5.67
N SER A 78 7.91 19.80 -6.44
CA SER A 78 7.92 20.95 -7.35
C SER A 78 7.02 20.76 -8.58
N ILE A 79 6.70 19.53 -8.96
CA ILE A 79 5.89 19.21 -10.14
C ILE A 79 4.51 18.64 -9.78
N SER A 80 4.31 18.24 -8.53
CA SER A 80 3.02 17.72 -8.05
C SER A 80 2.01 18.85 -7.79
N PRO A 81 0.74 18.72 -8.21
CA PRO A 81 -0.33 19.59 -7.76
C PRO A 81 -0.41 19.59 -6.23
N LYS A 82 -0.62 20.76 -5.61
CA LYS A 82 -0.64 20.89 -4.14
C LYS A 82 -1.63 19.94 -3.47
N GLN A 83 -2.78 19.68 -4.11
CA GLN A 83 -3.80 18.75 -3.61
C GLN A 83 -3.36 17.28 -3.59
N ASN A 84 -2.30 16.92 -4.33
CA ASN A 84 -1.79 15.55 -4.45
C ASN A 84 -0.48 15.35 -3.68
N LEU A 85 -0.05 16.37 -2.92
CA LEU A 85 1.07 16.23 -2.00
C LEU A 85 0.59 15.50 -0.74
N PHE A 86 1.34 14.48 -0.35
CA PHE A 86 1.13 13.84 0.94
C PHE A 86 1.65 14.74 2.07
N PRO A 87 0.97 14.78 3.22
CA PRO A 87 1.43 15.55 4.37
C PRO A 87 2.75 14.95 4.87
N LYS A 88 3.66 15.79 5.39
CA LYS A 88 4.95 15.35 5.97
C LYS A 88 4.78 14.71 7.36
N ASP A 89 3.62 14.89 7.96
CA ASP A 89 3.25 14.48 9.31
C ASP A 89 1.77 14.10 9.33
N ILE A 90 1.42 13.05 10.07
CA ILE A 90 0.04 12.67 10.37
C ILE A 90 -0.05 12.47 11.88
N ASN A 91 -0.84 13.29 12.55
CA ASN A 91 -1.04 13.25 14.01
C ASN A 91 0.26 13.33 14.84
N GLY A 92 1.28 14.07 14.37
CA GLY A 92 2.57 14.16 15.05
C GLY A 92 3.55 13.03 14.72
N HIS A 93 3.18 12.12 13.81
CA HIS A 93 4.06 11.08 13.30
C HIS A 93 4.56 11.41 11.90
N PRO A 94 5.88 11.31 11.64
CA PRO A 94 6.44 11.61 10.33
C PRO A 94 5.94 10.63 9.28
N THR A 95 5.80 11.11 8.03
CA THR A 95 5.48 10.27 6.88
C THR A 95 6.70 9.98 6.02
N ASP A 96 6.65 8.86 5.30
CA ASP A 96 7.64 8.53 4.28
C ASP A 96 6.97 8.09 2.98
N ILE A 97 7.35 8.73 1.87
CA ILE A 97 6.76 8.43 0.55
C ILE A 97 7.64 7.40 -0.15
N ILE A 98 7.11 6.19 -0.18
CA ILE A 98 7.76 5.01 -0.72
C ILE A 98 7.40 4.91 -2.20
N ALA A 99 8.42 5.03 -3.05
CA ALA A 99 8.29 4.85 -4.49
C ALA A 99 7.81 3.42 -4.80
N PRO A 100 7.25 3.18 -6.00
CA PRO A 100 6.95 1.82 -6.43
C PRO A 100 8.24 1.02 -6.38
N PHE A 101 8.18 -0.11 -5.71
CA PHE A 101 9.10 -1.19 -5.94
C PHE A 101 8.37 -2.22 -6.79
N ASP A 102 9.09 -2.97 -7.63
CA ASP A 102 8.55 -4.15 -8.33
C ASP A 102 8.22 -5.32 -7.36
N ASN A 103 7.94 -4.99 -6.11
CA ASN A 103 7.73 -5.94 -5.04
C ASN A 103 6.26 -6.35 -5.06
N PHE A 104 6.04 -7.63 -5.34
CA PHE A 104 4.77 -8.30 -5.18
C PHE A 104 4.22 -8.18 -3.74
N ALA A 105 5.09 -8.26 -2.73
CA ALA A 105 4.75 -8.08 -1.32
C ALA A 105 5.98 -7.72 -0.47
N ILE A 106 5.76 -7.15 0.71
CA ILE A 106 6.81 -6.77 1.67
C ILE A 106 6.57 -7.40 3.05
N SER A 107 7.53 -7.26 3.96
CA SER A 107 7.37 -7.66 5.35
C SER A 107 6.17 -6.96 5.98
N GLY A 108 5.30 -7.74 6.62
CA GLY A 108 4.05 -7.24 7.20
C GLY A 108 2.81 -7.51 6.34
N ASP A 109 2.98 -7.90 5.07
CA ASP A 109 1.84 -8.29 4.22
C ASP A 109 1.35 -9.72 4.48
N SER A 110 2.07 -10.50 5.30
CA SER A 110 1.65 -11.84 5.74
C SER A 110 0.21 -11.80 6.28
N GLY A 111 -0.64 -12.68 5.76
CA GLY A 111 -2.07 -12.72 6.05
C GLY A 111 -2.94 -11.87 5.12
N SER A 112 -2.36 -11.14 4.17
CA SER A 112 -3.14 -10.40 3.17
C SER A 112 -3.75 -11.34 2.13
N LEU A 113 -4.94 -10.98 1.64
CA LEU A 113 -5.60 -11.67 0.54
C LEU A 113 -4.93 -11.33 -0.79
N VAL A 114 -4.46 -12.34 -1.51
CA VAL A 114 -4.01 -12.21 -2.90
C VAL A 114 -5.23 -12.34 -3.81
N VAL A 115 -5.37 -11.41 -4.75
CA VAL A 115 -6.46 -11.38 -5.72
C VAL A 115 -5.92 -11.46 -7.15
N GLY A 116 -6.64 -12.16 -8.02
CA GLY A 116 -6.35 -12.19 -9.45
C GLY A 116 -6.56 -10.80 -10.06
N LYS A 117 -5.51 -10.25 -10.68
CA LYS A 117 -5.53 -8.87 -11.21
C LYS A 117 -6.70 -8.60 -12.15
N ASP A 118 -7.03 -9.55 -13.01
CA ASP A 118 -8.03 -9.37 -14.07
C ASP A 118 -9.45 -9.79 -13.62
N THR A 119 -9.55 -10.63 -12.59
CA THR A 119 -10.83 -11.21 -12.14
C THR A 119 -11.32 -10.62 -10.82
N ALA A 120 -10.44 -9.97 -10.06
CA ALA A 120 -10.64 -9.60 -8.66
C ALA A 120 -11.03 -10.78 -7.74
N HIS A 121 -10.90 -12.02 -8.21
CA HIS A 121 -11.18 -13.20 -7.41
C HIS A 121 -10.06 -13.42 -6.39
N ALA A 122 -10.44 -13.84 -5.18
CA ALA A 122 -9.48 -14.33 -4.22
C ALA A 122 -8.76 -15.56 -4.78
N VAL A 123 -7.43 -15.60 -4.67
CA VAL A 123 -6.60 -16.72 -5.15
C VAL A 123 -5.71 -17.30 -4.07
N GLY A 124 -5.32 -16.52 -3.07
CA GLY A 124 -4.50 -17.06 -1.99
C GLY A 124 -4.42 -16.19 -0.75
N LEU A 125 -3.98 -16.80 0.35
CA LEU A 125 -3.60 -16.10 1.58
C LEU A 125 -2.08 -15.97 1.61
N TYR A 126 -1.56 -14.76 1.45
CA TYR A 126 -0.12 -14.51 1.40
C TYR A 126 0.54 -14.95 2.71
N PHE A 127 1.59 -15.75 2.61
CA PHE A 127 2.31 -16.29 3.75
C PHE A 127 3.67 -15.61 3.91
N ALA A 128 4.52 -15.75 2.89
CA ALA A 128 5.91 -15.29 2.92
C ALA A 128 6.45 -14.98 1.53
N GLY A 129 7.58 -14.27 1.50
CA GLY A 129 8.32 -13.95 0.27
C GLY A 129 9.77 -13.60 0.62
N PRO A 130 10.67 -13.48 -0.37
CA PRO A 130 12.03 -13.03 -0.14
C PRO A 130 12.05 -11.57 0.33
N GLN A 131 13.14 -11.14 0.98
CA GLN A 131 13.32 -9.71 1.35
C GLN A 131 13.26 -8.76 0.15
N SER A 132 13.61 -9.26 -1.04
CA SER A 132 13.50 -8.49 -2.28
C SER A 132 12.05 -8.23 -2.68
N GLY A 133 11.06 -8.97 -2.15
CA GLY A 133 9.64 -8.78 -2.42
C GLY A 133 9.18 -9.16 -3.83
N VAL A 134 10.07 -9.62 -4.72
CA VAL A 134 9.77 -9.83 -6.15
C VAL A 134 8.80 -10.99 -6.44
N TYR A 135 8.56 -11.88 -5.47
CA TYR A 135 7.52 -12.92 -5.55
C TYR A 135 6.96 -13.23 -4.17
N GLY A 136 5.84 -13.95 -4.14
CA GLY A 136 5.19 -14.39 -2.91
C GLY A 136 4.83 -15.86 -2.93
N VAL A 137 4.83 -16.47 -1.75
CA VAL A 137 4.23 -17.77 -1.48
C VAL A 137 2.92 -17.51 -0.75
N ALA A 138 1.83 -18.04 -1.29
CA ALA A 138 0.50 -17.95 -0.72
C ALA A 138 -0.10 -19.35 -0.58
N ASN A 139 -0.89 -19.54 0.47
CA ASN A 139 -1.74 -20.73 0.59
C ASN A 139 -2.93 -20.56 -0.36
N ASP A 140 -3.34 -21.64 -1.02
CA ASP A 140 -4.55 -21.65 -1.84
C ASP A 140 -5.76 -21.19 -1.02
N ILE A 141 -6.50 -20.20 -1.52
CA ILE A 141 -7.58 -19.62 -0.73
C ILE A 141 -8.74 -20.60 -0.52
N GLY A 142 -9.03 -21.47 -1.50
CA GLY A 142 -10.09 -22.47 -1.36
C GLY A 142 -9.82 -23.43 -0.21
N SER A 143 -8.58 -23.90 -0.12
CA SER A 143 -8.09 -24.76 0.96
C SER A 143 -8.17 -24.07 2.33
N VAL A 144 -7.76 -22.79 2.41
CA VAL A 144 -7.86 -21.99 3.65
C VAL A 144 -9.30 -21.82 4.10
N LEU A 145 -10.21 -21.45 3.18
CA LEU A 145 -11.62 -21.25 3.50
C LEU A 145 -12.29 -22.55 3.95
N SER A 146 -11.96 -23.67 3.30
CA SER A 146 -12.48 -24.99 3.66
C SER A 146 -11.98 -25.44 5.03
N GLU A 147 -10.68 -25.31 5.30
CA GLU A 147 -10.07 -25.76 6.56
C GLU A 147 -10.57 -24.94 7.75
N LEU A 148 -10.78 -23.63 7.57
CA LEU A 148 -11.26 -22.75 8.63
C LEU A 148 -12.79 -22.70 8.73
N GLU A 149 -13.52 -23.38 7.84
CA GLU A 149 -14.98 -23.36 7.75
C GLU A 149 -15.58 -21.94 7.66
N ILE A 150 -14.92 -21.06 6.88
CA ILE A 150 -15.33 -19.67 6.68
C ILE A 150 -15.59 -19.36 5.20
N ALA A 151 -16.32 -18.28 4.96
CA ALA A 151 -16.61 -17.77 3.62
C ALA A 151 -16.13 -16.32 3.47
N LEU A 152 -15.83 -15.91 2.24
CA LEU A 152 -15.54 -14.51 1.92
C LEU A 152 -16.82 -13.68 1.99
N VAL A 153 -16.73 -12.52 2.63
CA VAL A 153 -17.79 -11.51 2.56
C VAL A 153 -17.62 -10.73 1.26
N LEU A 154 -18.54 -10.92 0.32
CA LEU A 154 -18.59 -10.16 -0.91
C LEU A 154 -19.39 -8.89 -0.69
N GLY A 155 -18.83 -7.74 -1.09
CA GLY A 155 -19.57 -6.47 -1.09
C GLY A 155 -20.66 -6.48 -2.17
N SER A 156 -21.85 -6.01 -1.85
CA SER A 156 -22.86 -5.66 -2.86
C SER A 156 -22.38 -4.41 -3.62
N ALA A 157 -22.27 -4.52 -4.94
CA ALA A 157 -21.90 -3.42 -5.85
C ALA A 157 -22.93 -2.29 -5.83
#